data_AF-A0A1W9Q129-F1
#
_entry.id   AF-A0A1W9Q129-F1
#
_cell.length_a   1.000
_cell.length_b   1.000
_cell.length_c   1.000
_cell.angle_alpha   90.00
_cell.angle_beta   90.00
_cell.angle_gamma   90.00
#
_symmetry.space_group_name_H-M   'P 1'
#
loop_
_entity.id
_entity.type
_entity.pdbx_description
1 polymer ?
#
loop_
_entity_poly.entity_id
_entity_poly.type
_entity_poly.pdbx_seq_one_letter_code
_entity_poly.pdbx_strand_id
1 'polypeptide(L)'
;MSTAHLNTLPSYISINEAGKRLGLNPVRLQDLIRVGTLKAARIKGETVVDEEKVDEIATQPKKEDLEEYKQFAHLKGEQISISNAGKKYNLSTSTLTRWSQAGYIVRIENDGYRVYLNEQDVAYCVAVKERKGQGKRIFNKDGTPYKTKAELEAEGKEKASSTS
;
A
#
# COMPACT_ATOMS: atom_id res chain seq x y z
N MET A 1 -4.25 -7.27 39.60
CA MET A 1 -3.95 -8.56 38.93
C MET A 1 -2.95 -8.27 37.81
N SER A 2 -1.68 -8.59 38.02
CA SER A 2 -0.63 -8.39 37.00
C SER A 2 -0.79 -9.44 35.91
N THR A 3 -1.14 -9.01 34.70
CA THR A 3 -1.00 -9.82 33.49
C THR A 3 0.49 -10.04 33.24
N ALA A 4 0.96 -11.26 33.47
CA ALA A 4 2.26 -11.70 33.00
C ALA A 4 2.25 -11.65 31.47
N HIS A 5 2.99 -10.70 30.88
CA HIS A 5 3.43 -10.84 29.49
C HIS A 5 4.27 -12.11 29.44
N LEU A 6 3.78 -13.13 28.73
CA LEU A 6 4.60 -14.27 28.34
C LEU A 6 5.81 -13.69 27.57
N ASN A 7 7.01 -13.82 28.13
CA ASN A 7 8.27 -13.52 27.46
C ASN A 7 8.44 -14.53 26.31
N THR A 8 7.70 -14.36 25.22
CA THR A 8 8.04 -14.99 23.95
C THR A 8 9.30 -14.31 23.45
N LEU A 9 10.33 -15.10 23.16
CA LEU A 9 11.56 -14.58 22.54
C LEU A 9 11.15 -13.83 21.25
N PRO A 10 11.63 -12.59 21.05
CA PRO A 10 11.36 -11.88 19.81
C PRO A 10 11.82 -12.74 18.65
N SER A 11 10.88 -13.16 17.82
CA SER A 11 11.15 -13.98 16.67
C SER A 11 11.58 -13.08 15.52
N TYR A 12 12.63 -13.49 14.83
CA TYR A 12 13.23 -12.73 13.75
C TYR A 12 13.21 -13.57 12.48
N ILE A 13 12.72 -12.97 11.39
CA ILE A 13 12.73 -13.57 10.06
C ILE A 13 13.69 -12.82 9.14
N SER A 14 14.18 -13.50 8.12
CA SER A 14 15.05 -12.87 7.11
C SER A 14 14.28 -11.78 6.33
N ILE A 15 15.01 -10.81 5.78
CA ILE A 15 14.44 -9.81 4.85
C ILE A 15 13.70 -10.49 3.68
N ASN A 16 14.24 -11.59 3.15
CA ASN A 16 13.64 -12.30 2.04
C ASN A 16 12.30 -12.92 2.41
N GLU A 17 12.20 -13.51 3.60
CA GLU A 17 10.96 -14.09 4.09
C GLU A 17 9.92 -13.01 4.39
N ALA A 18 10.32 -11.92 5.05
CA ALA A 18 9.46 -10.77 5.28
C ALA A 18 8.92 -10.17 3.97
N GLY A 19 9.76 -10.08 2.93
CA GLY A 19 9.34 -9.64 1.59
C GLY A 19 8.26 -10.54 0.99
N LYS A 20 8.40 -11.86 1.12
CA LYS A 20 7.39 -12.83 0.65
C LYS A 20 6.07 -12.69 1.41
N ARG A 21 6.11 -12.60 2.74
CA ARG A 21 4.90 -12.46 3.59
C ARG A 21 4.15 -11.16 3.28
N LEU A 22 4.89 -10.05 3.11
CA LEU A 22 4.29 -8.76 2.83
C LEU A 22 3.90 -8.58 1.35
N GLY A 23 4.43 -9.40 0.44
CA GLY A 23 4.31 -9.19 -1.00
C GLY A 23 5.04 -7.92 -1.46
N LEU A 24 6.13 -7.54 -0.77
CA LEU A 24 6.89 -6.34 -1.03
C LEU A 24 8.23 -6.66 -1.68
N ASN A 25 8.66 -5.78 -2.60
CA ASN A 25 9.99 -5.87 -3.18
C ASN A 25 11.08 -5.39 -2.17
N PRO A 26 12.36 -5.72 -2.39
CA PRO A 26 13.44 -5.38 -1.47
C PRO A 26 13.57 -3.87 -1.18
N VAL A 27 13.29 -3.03 -2.18
CA VAL A 27 13.36 -1.56 -2.05
C VAL A 27 12.31 -1.06 -1.05
N ARG A 28 11.07 -1.53 -1.17
CA ARG A 28 9.97 -1.20 -0.26
C ARG A 28 10.26 -1.69 1.16
N LEU A 29 10.83 -2.90 1.29
CA LEU A 29 11.20 -3.42 2.61
C LEU A 29 12.27 -2.56 3.28
N GLN A 30 13.29 -2.14 2.52
CA GLN A 30 14.32 -1.22 3.01
C GLN A 30 13.74 0.13 3.39
N ASP A 31 12.76 0.66 2.65
CA ASP A 31 12.06 1.88 3.03
C ASP A 31 11.34 1.73 4.38
N LEU A 32 10.67 0.60 4.63
CA LEU A 32 10.01 0.32 5.92
C LEU A 32 11.01 0.24 7.08
N ILE A 33 12.22 -0.30 6.84
CA ILE A 33 13.29 -0.32 7.82
C ILE A 33 13.83 1.10 8.06
N ARG A 34 14.12 1.84 6.98
CA ARG A 34 14.69 3.20 7.06
C ARG A 34 13.78 4.16 7.81
N VAL A 35 12.45 4.03 7.62
CA VAL A 35 11.48 4.88 8.31
C VAL A 35 11.13 4.38 9.72
N GLY A 36 11.73 3.28 10.17
CA GLY A 36 11.56 2.72 11.51
C GLY A 36 10.25 1.95 11.71
N THR A 37 9.51 1.65 10.64
CA THR A 37 8.29 0.83 10.71
C THR A 37 8.62 -0.63 11.00
N LEU A 38 9.68 -1.15 10.38
CA LEU A 38 10.27 -2.44 10.69
C LEU A 38 11.59 -2.24 11.45
N LYS A 39 11.73 -2.89 12.59
CA LYS A 39 13.01 -2.95 13.29
C LYS A 39 13.85 -4.04 12.64
N ALA A 40 15.03 -3.66 12.16
CA ALA A 40 16.02 -4.58 11.63
C ALA A 40 17.14 -4.81 12.65
N ALA A 41 17.60 -6.04 12.75
CA ALA A 41 18.78 -6.43 13.51
C ALA A 41 19.76 -7.19 12.59
N ARG A 42 21.02 -7.28 13.01
CA ARG A 42 22.02 -8.08 12.29
C ARG A 42 22.43 -9.26 13.17
N ILE A 43 22.13 -10.47 12.71
CA ILE A 43 22.43 -11.72 13.42
C ILE A 43 23.31 -12.56 12.49
N LYS A 44 24.51 -12.95 12.96
CA LYS A 44 25.47 -13.76 12.18
C LYS A 44 25.78 -13.20 10.77
N GLY A 45 25.76 -11.88 10.62
CA GLY A 45 26.04 -11.21 9.35
C GLY A 45 24.82 -11.01 8.45
N GLU A 46 23.69 -11.65 8.74
CA GLU A 46 22.41 -11.53 8.03
C GLU A 46 21.53 -10.44 8.65
N THR A 47 20.80 -9.70 7.81
CA THR A 47 19.79 -8.73 8.27
C THR A 47 18.46 -9.43 8.45
N VAL A 48 17.93 -9.34 9.66
CA VAL A 48 16.67 -9.93 10.07
C VAL A 48 15.72 -8.84 10.56
N VAL A 49 14.43 -9.10 10.51
CA VAL A 49 13.38 -8.19 10.98
C VAL A 49 12.45 -8.89 11.96
N ASP A 50 11.82 -8.11 12.82
CA ASP A 50 10.85 -8.59 13.81
C ASP A 50 9.63 -9.24 13.14
N GLU A 51 9.37 -10.51 13.44
CA GLU A 51 8.30 -11.30 12.82
C GLU A 51 6.91 -10.81 13.21
N GLU A 52 6.68 -10.52 14.49
CA GLU A 52 5.40 -10.04 15.00
C GLU A 52 5.00 -8.75 14.27
N LYS A 53 5.94 -7.83 14.08
CA LYS A 53 5.69 -6.60 13.32
C LYS A 53 5.40 -6.87 11.85
N VAL A 54 6.03 -7.87 11.24
CA VAL A 54 5.73 -8.27 9.86
C VAL A 54 4.31 -8.82 9.76
N ASP A 55 3.90 -9.68 10.68
CA ASP A 55 2.55 -10.27 10.68
C ASP A 55 1.47 -9.22 10.98
N GLU A 56 1.73 -8.27 11.87
CA GLU A 56 0.88 -7.09 12.09
C GLU A 56 0.68 -6.26 10.82
N ILE A 57 1.71 -6.11 9.97
CA ILE A 57 1.60 -5.37 8.71
C ILE A 57 0.90 -6.25 7.66
N ALA A 58 1.17 -7.55 7.65
CA ALA A 58 0.55 -8.49 6.71
C ALA A 58 -0.97 -8.60 6.89
N THR A 59 -1.45 -8.43 8.14
CA THR A 59 -2.87 -8.46 8.49
C THR A 59 -3.60 -7.15 8.21
N GLN A 60 -2.89 -6.05 7.93
CA GLN A 60 -3.53 -4.81 7.52
C GLN A 60 -4.15 -4.96 6.13
N PRO A 61 -5.38 -4.45 5.92
CA PRO A 61 -6.06 -4.55 4.64
C PRO A 61 -5.27 -3.83 3.56
N LYS A 62 -4.95 -4.53 2.47
CA LYS A 62 -4.26 -3.94 1.33
C LYS A 62 -5.25 -3.22 0.44
N LYS A 63 -4.76 -2.38 -0.48
CA LYS A 63 -5.64 -1.66 -1.42
C LYS A 63 -6.49 -2.64 -2.23
N GLU A 64 -5.94 -3.81 -2.57
CA GLU A 64 -6.61 -4.85 -3.36
C GLU A 64 -7.80 -5.50 -2.64
N ASP A 65 -7.81 -5.47 -1.30
CA ASP A 65 -8.88 -6.04 -0.48
C ASP A 65 -10.09 -5.10 -0.37
N LEU A 66 -9.93 -3.82 -0.72
CA LEU A 66 -10.97 -2.80 -0.59
C LEU A 66 -12.06 -2.97 -1.65
N GLU A 67 -13.33 -2.88 -1.24
CA GLU A 67 -14.48 -2.91 -2.16
C GLU A 67 -14.40 -1.82 -3.25
N GLU A 68 -13.92 -0.63 -2.87
CA GLU A 68 -13.67 0.48 -3.80
C GLU A 68 -12.53 0.21 -4.79
N TYR A 69 -11.67 -0.77 -4.56
CA TYR A 69 -10.67 -1.22 -5.55
C TYR A 69 -11.29 -2.27 -6.48
N LYS A 70 -12.12 -3.17 -5.92
CA LYS A 70 -12.79 -4.25 -6.65
C LYS A 70 -13.76 -3.74 -7.73
N GLN A 71 -14.33 -2.54 -7.59
CA GLN A 71 -15.15 -1.94 -8.66
C GLN A 71 -14.41 -1.81 -10.01
N PHE A 72 -13.08 -1.71 -9.96
CA PHE A 72 -12.21 -1.62 -11.14
C PHE A 72 -11.67 -2.98 -11.61
N ALA A 73 -12.19 -4.10 -11.10
CA ALA A 73 -11.72 -5.44 -11.45
C ALA A 73 -11.82 -5.76 -12.96
N HIS A 74 -12.70 -5.07 -13.69
CA HIS A 74 -12.81 -5.20 -15.15
C HIS A 74 -11.57 -4.68 -15.92
N LEU A 75 -10.69 -3.92 -15.26
CA LEU A 75 -9.42 -3.41 -15.81
C LEU A 75 -8.21 -4.23 -15.33
N LYS A 76 -8.46 -5.36 -14.65
CA LYS A 76 -7.40 -6.17 -14.07
C LYS A 76 -6.52 -6.79 -15.16
N GLY A 77 -5.23 -6.47 -15.13
CA GLY A 77 -4.25 -6.97 -16.10
C GLY A 77 -4.13 -6.11 -17.36
N GLU A 78 -5.00 -5.10 -17.52
CA GLU A 78 -4.89 -4.14 -18.60
C GLU A 78 -3.71 -3.19 -18.38
N GLN A 79 -3.03 -2.87 -19.47
CA GLN A 79 -1.90 -1.97 -19.47
C GLN A 79 -2.23 -0.66 -20.20
N ILE A 80 -1.84 0.44 -19.58
CA ILE A 80 -2.03 1.77 -20.16
C ILE A 80 -0.74 2.58 -20.06
N SER A 81 -0.36 3.25 -21.15
CA SER A 81 0.79 4.16 -21.12
C SER A 81 0.48 5.40 -20.29
N ILE A 82 1.49 6.02 -19.69
CA ILE A 82 1.32 7.28 -18.93
C ILE A 82 0.60 8.35 -19.76
N SER A 83 0.93 8.48 -21.05
CA SER A 83 0.31 9.46 -21.95
C SER A 83 -1.15 9.15 -22.22
N ASN A 84 -1.52 7.89 -22.45
CA ASN A 84 -2.91 7.50 -22.68
C ASN A 84 -3.74 7.61 -21.40
N ALA A 85 -3.17 7.25 -20.25
CA ALA A 85 -3.80 7.43 -18.95
C ALA A 85 -4.06 8.90 -18.65
N GLY A 86 -3.09 9.79 -18.94
CA GLY A 86 -3.26 11.22 -18.75
C GLY A 86 -4.43 11.80 -19.56
N LYS A 87 -4.61 11.33 -20.80
CA LYS A 87 -5.75 11.71 -21.64
C LYS A 87 -7.07 11.10 -21.16
N LYS A 88 -7.10 9.79 -20.90
CA LYS A 88 -8.30 9.04 -20.52
C LYS A 88 -8.88 9.52 -19.19
N TYR A 89 -8.01 9.77 -18.21
CA TYR A 89 -8.40 10.14 -16.85
C TYR A 89 -8.23 11.64 -16.55
N ASN A 90 -7.91 12.45 -17.56
CA ASN A 90 -7.66 13.89 -17.42
C ASN A 90 -6.68 14.23 -16.28
N LEU A 91 -5.56 13.48 -16.22
CA LEU A 91 -4.51 13.65 -15.21
C LEU A 91 -3.22 14.16 -15.84
N SER A 92 -2.48 14.97 -15.10
CA SER A 92 -1.12 15.33 -15.51
C SER A 92 -0.22 14.09 -15.50
N THR A 93 0.65 13.99 -16.50
CA THR A 93 1.67 12.93 -16.57
C THR A 93 2.57 12.93 -15.34
N SER A 94 2.84 14.12 -14.77
CA SER A 94 3.59 14.28 -13.51
C SER A 94 2.91 13.60 -12.31
N THR A 95 1.58 13.65 -12.23
CA THR A 95 0.82 12.98 -11.15
C THR A 95 0.94 11.47 -11.28
N LEU A 96 0.75 10.94 -12.48
CA LEU A 96 0.87 9.51 -12.77
C LEU A 96 2.29 9.00 -12.49
N THR A 97 3.31 9.75 -12.91
CA THR A 97 4.71 9.43 -12.62
C THR A 97 4.97 9.41 -11.11
N ARG A 98 4.49 10.41 -10.36
CA ARG A 98 4.65 10.45 -8.90
C ARG A 98 3.94 9.28 -8.21
N TRP A 99 2.71 8.96 -8.59
CA TRP A 99 1.98 7.81 -8.03
C TRP A 99 2.67 6.49 -8.35
N SER A 100 3.20 6.35 -9.56
CA SER A 100 3.96 5.19 -9.96
C SER A 100 5.30 5.07 -9.23
N GLN A 101 6.03 6.19 -9.02
CA GLN A 101 7.26 6.21 -8.21
C GLN A 101 7.00 5.92 -6.73
N ALA A 102 5.88 6.43 -6.20
CA ALA A 102 5.40 6.08 -4.87
C ALA A 102 4.90 4.63 -4.81
N GLY A 103 4.71 3.97 -5.97
CA GLY A 103 4.20 2.62 -6.18
C GLY A 103 2.77 2.41 -5.69
N TYR A 104 1.95 3.45 -5.78
CA TYR A 104 0.48 3.30 -5.72
C TYR A 104 -0.04 2.63 -6.98
N ILE A 105 0.69 2.79 -8.08
CA ILE A 105 0.41 2.16 -9.38
C ILE A 105 1.58 1.24 -9.75
N VAL A 106 1.26 -0.02 -10.00
CA VAL A 106 2.21 -1.03 -10.49
C VAL A 106 2.63 -0.68 -11.93
N ARG A 107 3.95 -0.73 -12.18
CA ARG A 107 4.52 -0.68 -13.54
C ARG A 107 4.55 -2.10 -14.09
N ILE A 108 3.96 -2.31 -15.26
CA ILE A 108 3.90 -3.64 -15.90
C ILE A 108 5.16 -3.87 -16.72
N GLU A 109 5.38 -3.02 -17.72
CA GLU A 109 6.52 -3.15 -18.64
C GLU A 109 7.13 -1.78 -18.96
N ASN A 110 8.39 -1.83 -19.40
CA ASN A 110 9.13 -0.72 -19.98
C ASN A 110 9.75 -1.23 -21.28
N ASP A 111 9.22 -0.81 -22.42
CA ASP A 111 9.77 -1.16 -23.75
C ASP A 111 11.03 -0.32 -24.09
N GLY A 112 11.55 0.44 -23.12
CA GLY A 112 12.67 1.36 -23.24
C GLY A 112 12.25 2.79 -23.62
N TYR A 113 11.05 2.97 -24.17
CA TYR A 113 10.55 4.27 -24.64
C TYR A 113 9.27 4.71 -23.92
N ARG A 114 8.49 3.76 -23.38
CA ARG A 114 7.20 3.96 -22.74
C ARG A 114 7.10 3.14 -21.47
N VAL A 115 6.58 3.79 -20.43
CA VAL A 115 6.22 3.14 -19.18
C VAL A 115 4.75 2.74 -19.25
N TYR A 116 4.50 1.44 -19.09
CA TYR A 116 3.17 0.88 -18.99
C TYR A 116 2.77 0.69 -17.54
N LEU A 117 1.58 1.18 -17.20
CA LEU A 117 0.99 1.14 -15.89
C LEU A 117 -0.18 0.16 -15.87
N ASN A 118 -0.42 -0.46 -14.72
CA ASN A 118 -1.65 -1.22 -14.49
C ASN A 118 -2.85 -0.26 -14.49
N GLU A 119 -3.81 -0.48 -15.38
CA GLU A 119 -4.93 0.45 -15.55
C GLU A 119 -5.93 0.42 -14.39
N GLN A 120 -6.14 -0.75 -13.77
CA GLN A 120 -6.97 -0.88 -12.57
C GLN A 120 -6.46 0.01 -11.43
N ASP A 121 -5.15 -0.02 -11.18
CA ASP A 121 -4.51 0.85 -10.19
C ASP A 121 -4.69 2.35 -10.51
N VAL A 122 -4.58 2.72 -11.80
CA VAL A 122 -4.80 4.11 -12.23
C VAL A 122 -6.23 4.55 -11.96
N ALA A 123 -7.22 3.75 -12.38
CA ALA A 123 -8.63 4.04 -12.18
C ALA A 123 -8.99 4.18 -10.69
N TYR A 124 -8.46 3.27 -9.87
CA TYR A 124 -8.57 3.34 -8.43
C TYR A 124 -8.01 4.67 -7.89
N CYS A 125 -6.76 5.01 -8.24
CA CYS A 125 -6.14 6.22 -7.72
C CYS A 125 -6.89 7.51 -8.16
N VAL A 126 -7.46 7.52 -9.37
CA VAL A 126 -8.31 8.62 -9.85
C VAL A 126 -9.54 8.77 -8.97
N ALA A 127 -10.28 7.69 -8.74
CA ALA A 127 -11.48 7.71 -7.90
C ALA A 127 -11.18 8.18 -6.47
N VAL A 128 -10.05 7.74 -5.90
CA VAL A 128 -9.62 8.20 -4.57
C VAL A 128 -9.23 9.68 -4.57
N LYS A 129 -8.62 10.19 -5.66
CA LYS A 129 -8.28 11.61 -5.79
C LYS A 129 -9.52 12.49 -5.96
N GLU A 130 -10.50 12.08 -6.74
CA GLU A 130 -11.70 12.89 -7.03
C GLU A 130 -12.53 13.19 -5.78
N ARG A 131 -12.60 12.25 -4.83
CA ARG A 131 -13.26 12.46 -3.53
C ARG A 131 -12.45 13.34 -2.55
N LYS A 132 -11.15 13.55 -2.77
CA LYS A 132 -10.28 14.32 -1.86
C LYS A 132 -9.94 15.68 -2.48
N GLY A 133 -10.06 16.74 -1.68
CA GLY A 133 -9.73 18.10 -2.12
C GLY A 133 -8.23 18.28 -2.45
N GLN A 134 -7.92 19.31 -3.27
CA GLN A 134 -6.55 19.69 -3.60
C GLN A 134 -5.72 20.00 -2.34
N GLY A 135 -4.42 19.69 -2.38
CA GLY A 135 -3.48 19.97 -1.28
C GLY A 135 -3.57 19.02 -0.08
N LYS A 136 -4.53 18.07 -0.06
CA LYS A 136 -4.64 17.07 1.00
C LYS A 136 -3.84 15.82 0.68
N ARG A 137 -3.35 15.14 1.72
CA ARG A 137 -2.77 13.80 1.58
C ARG A 137 -3.85 12.82 1.13
N ILE A 138 -3.66 12.20 -0.04
CA ILE A 138 -4.66 11.34 -0.68
C ILE A 138 -4.45 9.87 -0.32
N PHE A 139 -3.19 9.42 -0.26
CA PHE A 139 -2.83 8.03 -0.01
C PHE A 139 -1.93 7.88 1.22
N ASN A 140 -2.07 6.72 1.86
CA ASN A 140 -1.08 6.13 2.74
C ASN A 140 0.10 5.59 1.92
N LYS A 141 1.17 5.11 2.59
CA LYS A 141 2.38 4.63 1.88
C LYS A 141 2.17 3.28 1.17
N ASP A 142 1.23 2.50 1.67
CA ASP A 142 0.72 1.23 1.13
C ASP A 142 -0.21 1.42 -0.08
N GLY A 143 -0.63 2.65 -0.38
CA GLY A 143 -1.56 2.96 -1.47
C GLY A 143 -3.04 2.88 -1.09
N THR A 144 -3.36 2.60 0.17
CA THR A 144 -4.74 2.75 0.68
C THR A 144 -5.10 4.23 0.83
N PRO A 145 -6.38 4.59 0.85
CA PRO A 145 -6.80 5.98 0.99
C PRO A 145 -6.41 6.51 2.36
N TYR A 146 -5.89 7.72 2.41
CA TYR A 146 -5.69 8.40 3.68
C TYR A 146 -7.04 8.76 4.30
N LYS A 147 -7.33 8.15 5.46
CA LYS A 147 -8.48 8.48 6.29
C LYS A 147 -8.01 9.29 7.50
N THR A 148 -8.69 10.40 7.75
CA THR A 148 -8.49 11.17 8.98
C THR A 148 -9.07 10.43 10.18
N LYS A 149 -8.63 10.76 11.39
CA LYS A 149 -9.16 10.15 12.63
C LYS A 149 -10.69 10.26 12.72
N ALA A 150 -11.24 11.41 12.30
CA ALA A 150 -12.68 11.64 12.26
C ALA A 150 -13.42 10.71 11.27
N GLU A 151 -12.86 10.43 10.10
CA GLU A 151 -13.44 9.50 9.11
C GLU A 151 -13.42 8.05 9.63
N LEU A 152 -12.35 7.65 10.34
CA LEU A 152 -12.26 6.33 10.97
C LEU A 152 -13.29 6.16 12.10
N GLU A 153 -13.50 7.19 12.91
CA GLU A 153 -14.51 7.21 13.98
C GLU A 153 -15.95 7.21 13.43
N ALA A 154 -16.19 7.83 12.26
CA ALA A 154 -17.49 7.81 11.60
C ALA A 154 -17.84 6.41 11.04
N GLU A 155 -16.91 5.73 10.37
CA GLU A 155 -17.12 4.37 9.84
C GLU A 155 -17.31 3.34 10.97
N GLY A 156 -16.65 3.53 12.12
CA GLY A 156 -16.87 2.72 13.31
C GLY A 156 -18.29 2.85 13.87
N LYS A 157 -18.93 4.03 13.72
CA LYS A 157 -20.31 4.27 14.15
C LYS A 157 -21.34 3.74 13.14
N GLU A 158 -21.09 3.87 11.84
CA GLU A 158 -21.98 3.31 10.81
C GLU A 158 -22.04 1.77 10.88
N LYS A 159 -20.91 1.10 11.04
CA LYS A 159 -20.87 -0.38 11.20
C LYS A 159 -21.58 -0.87 12.49
N ALA A 160 -21.62 -0.05 13.54
CA ALA A 160 -22.36 -0.37 14.77
C ALA A 160 -23.88 -0.16 14.63
N SER A 161 -24.31 0.75 13.74
CA SER A 161 -25.73 1.04 13.51
C SER A 161 -26.43 0.10 12.51
N SER A 162 -25.66 -0.62 11.67
CA SER A 162 -26.24 -1.57 10.69
C SER A 162 -26.40 -3.01 11.20
N THR A 163 -26.15 -3.24 12.51
CA THR A 163 -26.36 -4.56 13.17
C THR A 163 -27.51 -4.51 14.19
N SER A 164 -28.42 -3.53 14.10
CA SER A 164 -29.64 -3.48 14.93
C SER A 164 -30.88 -3.76 14.10
#